data_AF-A0A255DN16-F1
#
_entry.id   AF-A0A255DN16-F1
#
_cell.length_a   1.000
_cell.length_b   1.000
_cell.length_c   1.000
_cell.angle_alpha   90.00
_cell.angle_beta   90.00
_cell.angle_gamma   90.00
#
_symmetry.space_group_name_H-M   'P 1'
#
loop_
_entity.id
_entity.type
_entity.pdbx_description
1 polymer ?
#
loop_
_entity_poly.entity_id
_entity_poly.type
_entity_poly.pdbx_seq_one_letter_code
_entity_poly.pdbx_strand_id
1 'polypeptide(L)'
;MTRGADADTGDPVRILCLRIRGFRCYGTEAREMDLDAPLAVVKGDNSQGKTATAEALEFLFTGCSSRRDLFGGAKAEYDRMLGNVHLPKGDTDVWVEADIRCADGLVRTVRRVLTADYSPSTDCASELTVDGQRAADLSELGIPFGDPPLAAPVLLQHNLRYVFN
;
A
#
# COMPACT_ATOMS: atom_id res chain seq x y z
N MET A 1 37.97 -16.22 20.23
CA MET A 1 37.12 -15.08 19.81
C MET A 1 35.71 -15.60 19.63
N THR A 2 34.92 -15.50 20.69
CA THR A 2 33.49 -15.84 20.74
C THR A 2 32.72 -14.82 19.92
N ARG A 3 32.04 -15.26 18.85
CA ARG A 3 31.01 -14.45 18.19
C ARG A 3 29.94 -14.16 19.23
N GLY A 4 29.71 -12.88 19.50
CA GLY A 4 28.59 -12.43 20.31
C GLY A 4 27.29 -12.97 19.70
N ALA A 5 26.44 -13.51 20.56
CA ALA A 5 25.04 -13.71 20.24
C ALA A 5 24.44 -12.31 20.06
N ASP A 6 24.11 -11.93 18.82
CA ASP A 6 23.13 -10.88 18.60
C ASP A 6 21.79 -11.45 19.07
N ALA A 7 21.43 -11.08 20.29
CA ALA A 7 20.09 -11.23 20.80
C ALA A 7 19.24 -10.11 20.18
N ASP A 8 18.55 -10.43 19.10
CA ASP A 8 17.31 -9.76 18.74
C ASP A 8 16.36 -10.82 18.15
N THR A 9 15.65 -11.53 19.02
CA THR A 9 14.67 -12.57 18.68
C THR A 9 13.25 -11.98 18.65
N GLY A 10 13.08 -10.88 17.92
CA GLY A 10 11.76 -10.45 17.46
C GLY A 10 11.47 -11.09 16.09
N ASP A 11 10.28 -11.64 15.89
CA ASP A 11 9.86 -12.01 14.54
C ASP A 11 9.88 -10.75 13.65
N PRO A 12 10.43 -10.83 12.42
CA PRO A 12 10.55 -9.65 11.58
C PRO A 12 9.17 -9.10 11.21
N VAL A 13 9.09 -7.77 11.07
CA VAL A 13 7.90 -7.10 10.56
C VAL A 13 7.50 -7.72 9.23
N ARG A 14 6.24 -8.17 9.11
CA ARG A 14 5.77 -8.94 7.96
C ARG A 14 4.32 -8.67 7.66
N ILE A 15 4.01 -8.46 6.39
CA ILE A 15 2.65 -8.49 5.87
C ILE A 15 2.23 -9.97 5.78
N LEU A 16 1.19 -10.34 6.50
CA LEU A 16 0.67 -11.71 6.56
C LEU A 16 -0.45 -11.93 5.57
N CYS A 17 -1.32 -10.93 5.42
CA CYS A 17 -2.47 -10.98 4.53
C CYS A 17 -2.68 -9.61 3.89
N LEU A 18 -3.08 -9.58 2.63
CA LEU A 18 -3.46 -8.37 1.90
C LEU A 18 -4.88 -8.53 1.35
N ARG A 19 -5.76 -7.59 1.69
CA ARG A 19 -7.14 -7.53 1.19
C ARG A 19 -7.34 -6.22 0.43
N ILE A 20 -7.92 -6.32 -0.76
CA ILE A 20 -8.16 -5.16 -1.64
C ILE A 20 -9.58 -5.21 -2.17
N ARG A 21 -10.30 -4.07 -2.09
CA ARG A 21 -11.61 -3.89 -2.71
C ARG A 21 -11.68 -2.55 -3.42
N GLY A 22 -12.26 -2.53 -4.62
CA GLY A 22 -12.59 -1.31 -5.34
C GLY A 22 -11.39 -0.48 -5.82
N PHE A 23 -10.16 -0.88 -5.52
CA PHE A 23 -8.95 -0.16 -5.90
C PHE A 23 -8.52 -0.58 -7.32
N ARG A 24 -8.42 0.37 -8.24
CA ARG A 24 -7.98 0.18 -9.63
C ARG A 24 -8.70 -0.94 -10.37
N CYS A 25 -8.06 -2.09 -10.56
CA CYS A 25 -8.66 -3.24 -11.26
C CYS A 25 -9.44 -4.17 -10.31
N TYR A 26 -9.36 -3.97 -8.99
CA TYR A 26 -10.10 -4.78 -8.02
C TYR A 26 -11.56 -4.32 -7.96
N GLY A 27 -12.48 -5.26 -8.13
CA GLY A 27 -13.92 -4.98 -8.24
C GLY A 27 -14.63 -4.83 -6.89
N THR A 28 -15.93 -5.15 -6.90
CA THR A 28 -16.83 -5.05 -5.74
C THR A 28 -16.57 -6.09 -4.65
N GLU A 29 -15.96 -7.23 -5.01
CA GLU A 29 -15.57 -8.26 -4.05
C GLU A 29 -14.18 -7.98 -3.52
N ALA A 30 -14.02 -8.03 -2.19
CA ALA A 30 -12.71 -8.02 -1.58
C ALA A 30 -11.92 -9.26 -2.06
N ARG A 31 -10.71 -9.04 -2.56
CA ARG A 31 -9.78 -10.10 -2.91
C ARG A 31 -8.72 -10.19 -1.84
N GLU A 32 -8.52 -11.39 -1.33
CA GLU A 32 -7.55 -11.71 -0.29
C GLU A 32 -6.34 -12.42 -0.91
N MET A 33 -5.16 -12.10 -0.40
CA MET A 33 -3.89 -12.73 -0.74
C MET A 33 -3.16 -13.07 0.55
N ASP A 34 -2.87 -14.37 0.74
CA ASP A 34 -2.00 -14.85 1.80
C ASP A 34 -0.54 -14.55 1.44
N LEU A 35 0.16 -13.88 2.36
CA LEU A 35 1.54 -13.43 2.24
C LEU A 35 2.40 -13.91 3.43
N ASP A 36 1.89 -14.81 4.28
CA ASP A 36 2.62 -15.36 5.45
C ASP A 36 3.67 -16.40 5.02
N ALA A 37 4.63 -15.94 4.25
CA ALA A 37 5.78 -16.70 3.80
C ALA A 37 7.02 -15.80 3.80
N PRO A 38 8.23 -16.36 4.00
CA PRO A 38 9.49 -15.62 3.88
C PRO A 38 9.62 -14.84 2.55
N LEU A 39 9.08 -15.40 1.47
CA LEU A 39 8.97 -14.78 0.15
C LEU A 39 7.61 -15.14 -0.48
N ALA A 40 6.82 -14.12 -0.83
CA ALA A 40 5.60 -14.27 -1.60
C ALA A 40 5.81 -13.75 -3.03
N VAL A 41 5.32 -14.49 -4.04
CA VAL A 41 5.45 -14.12 -5.45
C VAL A 41 4.06 -13.99 -6.08
N VAL A 42 3.70 -12.76 -6.46
CA VAL A 42 2.49 -12.49 -7.24
C VAL A 42 2.82 -12.61 -8.73
N LYS A 43 2.24 -13.62 -9.39
CA LYS A 43 2.44 -13.89 -10.82
C LYS A 43 1.13 -13.76 -11.59
N GLY A 44 1.22 -13.21 -12.80
CA GLY A 44 0.14 -13.16 -13.77
C GLY A 44 0.63 -12.55 -15.08
N ASP A 45 -0.14 -12.71 -16.15
CA ASP A 45 0.18 -12.11 -17.45
C ASP A 45 0.08 -10.58 -17.40
N ASN A 46 0.49 -9.91 -18.48
CA ASN A 46 0.34 -8.48 -18.61
C ASN A 46 -1.12 -8.06 -18.42
N SER A 47 -1.32 -6.90 -17.79
CA SER A 47 -2.64 -6.35 -17.46
C SER A 47 -3.47 -7.15 -16.44
N GLN A 48 -2.90 -8.15 -15.76
CA GLN A 48 -3.56 -8.92 -14.70
C GLN A 48 -3.37 -8.30 -13.29
N GLY A 49 -3.28 -6.98 -13.19
CA GLY A 49 -3.32 -6.30 -11.88
C GLY A 49 -2.04 -6.31 -11.03
N LYS A 50 -0.94 -6.97 -11.45
CA LYS A 50 0.32 -7.01 -10.67
C LYS A 50 0.82 -5.64 -10.20
N THR A 51 0.83 -4.66 -11.10
CA THR A 51 1.25 -3.28 -10.77
C THR A 51 0.26 -2.63 -9.82
N ALA A 52 -1.04 -2.86 -10.01
CA ALA A 52 -2.08 -2.35 -9.12
C ALA A 52 -1.97 -2.95 -7.71
N THR A 53 -1.53 -4.20 -7.57
CA THR A 53 -1.22 -4.81 -6.26
C THR A 53 -0.10 -4.07 -5.54
N ALA A 54 0.99 -3.75 -6.25
CA ALA A 54 2.11 -3.02 -5.66
C ALA A 54 1.72 -1.56 -5.31
N GLU A 55 0.93 -0.92 -6.17
CA GLU A 55 0.38 0.42 -5.90
C GLU A 55 -0.65 0.43 -4.76
N ALA A 56 -1.37 -0.67 -4.55
CA ALA A 56 -2.25 -0.82 -3.39
C ALA A 56 -1.46 -0.83 -2.08
N LEU A 57 -0.29 -1.50 -2.05
CA LEU A 57 0.61 -1.45 -0.89
C LEU A 57 1.20 -0.04 -0.69
N GLU A 58 1.63 0.62 -1.76
CA GLU A 58 2.06 2.02 -1.67
C GLU A 58 0.96 2.92 -1.09
N PHE A 59 -0.26 2.77 -1.60
CA PHE A 59 -1.43 3.51 -1.12
C PHE A 59 -1.73 3.18 0.34
N LEU A 60 -1.75 1.91 0.75
CA LEU A 60 -1.96 1.50 2.15
C LEU A 60 -1.01 2.25 3.09
N PHE A 61 0.27 2.33 2.73
CA PHE A 61 1.29 2.93 3.56
C PHE A 61 1.29 4.47 3.55
N THR A 62 1.02 5.09 2.40
CA THR A 62 1.23 6.54 2.23
C THR A 62 -0.04 7.34 2.03
N GLY A 63 -1.12 6.69 1.62
CA GLY A 63 -2.37 7.32 1.20
C GLY A 63 -2.31 8.06 -0.13
N CYS A 64 -1.20 7.95 -0.86
CA CYS A 64 -0.95 8.62 -2.13
C CYS A 64 -0.38 7.63 -3.15
N SER A 65 -0.20 8.08 -4.39
CA SER A 65 0.63 7.38 -5.38
C SER A 65 1.79 8.27 -5.80
N SER A 66 3.02 7.81 -5.61
CA SER A 66 4.23 8.57 -5.97
C SER A 66 4.31 8.87 -7.46
N ARG A 67 3.56 8.13 -8.29
CA ARG A 67 3.42 8.39 -9.73
C ARG A 67 2.89 9.79 -10.01
N ARG A 68 2.03 10.32 -9.15
CA ARG A 68 1.47 11.67 -9.29
C ARG A 68 2.56 12.74 -9.23
N ASP A 69 3.55 12.55 -8.37
CA ASP A 69 4.56 13.56 -8.05
C ASP A 69 5.87 13.36 -8.84
N LEU A 70 6.22 12.11 -9.15
CA LEU A 70 7.48 11.77 -9.80
C LEU A 70 7.42 11.77 -11.33
N PHE A 71 6.24 11.53 -11.92
CA PHE A 71 6.11 11.48 -13.37
C PHE A 71 5.67 12.85 -13.88
N GLY A 72 6.47 13.42 -14.79
CA GLY A 72 6.26 14.75 -15.38
C GLY A 72 5.10 14.83 -16.38
N GLY A 73 4.05 14.02 -16.21
CA GLY A 73 2.82 14.07 -16.99
C GLY A 73 1.87 15.15 -16.48
N ALA A 74 0.82 15.45 -17.24
CA ALA A 74 -0.18 16.41 -16.79
C ALA A 74 -0.97 15.83 -15.61
N LYS A 75 -1.22 16.64 -14.57
CA LYS A 75 -2.08 16.22 -13.44
C LYS A 75 -3.46 15.72 -13.90
N ALA A 76 -3.97 16.18 -15.03
CA ALA A 76 -5.22 15.65 -15.59
C ALA A 76 -5.18 14.14 -15.91
N GLU A 77 -4.01 13.55 -16.16
CA GLU A 77 -3.85 12.13 -16.51
C GLU A 77 -4.16 11.17 -15.35
N TYR A 78 -4.20 11.69 -14.11
CA TYR A 78 -4.49 10.90 -12.92
C TYR A 78 -5.92 11.11 -12.40
N ASP A 79 -6.80 11.78 -13.16
CA ASP A 79 -8.20 11.93 -12.76
C ASP A 79 -8.84 10.56 -12.49
N ARG A 80 -9.37 10.36 -11.28
CA ARG A 80 -10.05 9.13 -10.84
C ARG A 80 -9.22 7.85 -11.05
N MET A 81 -7.92 7.94 -10.78
CA MET A 81 -6.95 6.88 -11.05
C MET A 81 -7.02 5.72 -10.03
N LEU A 82 -7.41 5.99 -8.77
CA LEU A 82 -7.30 4.99 -7.69
C LEU A 82 -8.54 4.12 -7.56
N GLY A 83 -9.73 4.67 -7.72
CA GLY A 83 -10.99 3.93 -7.68
C GLY A 83 -11.22 3.12 -8.94
N ASN A 84 -11.83 1.94 -8.79
CA ASN A 84 -12.27 1.15 -9.93
C ASN A 84 -13.48 1.81 -10.59
N VAL A 85 -13.30 2.26 -11.83
CA VAL A 85 -14.33 2.95 -12.62
C VAL A 85 -15.56 2.08 -12.94
N HIS A 86 -15.47 0.77 -12.71
CA HIS A 86 -16.55 -0.19 -12.93
C HIS A 86 -17.32 -0.53 -11.66
N LEU A 87 -17.03 0.12 -10.53
CA LEU A 87 -17.89 -0.02 -9.34
C LEU A 87 -19.32 0.46 -9.66
N PRO A 88 -20.35 -0.18 -9.08
CA PRO A 88 -21.72 0.29 -9.19
C PRO A 88 -21.83 1.76 -8.76
N LYS A 89 -22.72 2.51 -9.42
CA LYS A 89 -22.94 3.92 -9.09
C LYS A 89 -23.32 4.06 -7.61
N GLY A 90 -22.57 4.86 -6.87
CA GLY A 90 -22.77 5.10 -5.44
C GLY A 90 -21.99 4.13 -4.54
N ASP A 91 -21.33 3.11 -5.09
CA ASP A 91 -20.36 2.30 -4.34
C ASP A 91 -19.03 3.05 -4.28
N THR A 92 -18.76 3.64 -3.13
CA THR A 92 -17.52 4.37 -2.84
C THR A 92 -16.60 3.58 -1.90
N ASP A 93 -16.86 2.30 -1.67
CA ASP A 93 -16.14 1.49 -0.70
C ASP A 93 -14.80 0.97 -1.28
N VAL A 94 -13.85 1.89 -1.44
CA VAL A 94 -12.52 1.63 -2.00
C VAL A 94 -11.49 1.60 -0.88
N TRP A 95 -10.83 0.46 -0.68
CA TRP A 95 -9.88 0.30 0.40
C TRP A 95 -8.83 -0.78 0.14
N VAL A 96 -7.73 -0.64 0.86
CA VAL A 96 -6.66 -1.63 0.99
C VAL A 96 -6.49 -1.92 2.47
N GLU A 97 -6.35 -3.18 2.82
CA GLU A 97 -6.18 -3.64 4.21
C GLU A 97 -5.10 -4.71 4.26
N ALA A 98 -4.32 -4.72 5.33
CA ALA A 98 -3.34 -5.76 5.57
C ALA A 98 -3.28 -6.15 7.04
N ASP A 99 -3.08 -7.43 7.28
CA ASP A 99 -2.69 -7.94 8.59
C ASP A 99 -1.15 -7.92 8.65
N ILE A 100 -0.60 -7.19 9.62
CA ILE A 100 0.85 -6.94 9.72
C ILE A 100 1.34 -7.39 11.10
N ARG A 101 2.28 -8.33 11.12
CA ARG A 101 3.09 -8.61 12.30
C ARG A 101 4.06 -7.45 12.48
N CYS A 102 3.92 -6.74 13.60
CA CYS A 102 4.68 -5.53 13.92
C CYS A 102 5.96 -5.87 14.69
N ALA A 103 6.82 -4.87 14.92
CA ALA A 103 8.09 -5.06 15.61
C ALA A 103 7.94 -5.50 17.09
N ASP A 104 6.78 -5.24 17.70
CA ASP A 104 6.43 -5.71 19.04
C ASP A 104 5.85 -7.14 19.06
N GLY A 105 5.82 -7.82 17.91
CA GLY A 105 5.28 -9.17 17.74
C GLY A 105 3.76 -9.25 17.64
N LEU A 106 3.03 -8.15 17.81
CA LEU A 106 1.57 -8.13 17.66
C LEU A 106 1.18 -8.09 16.19
N VAL A 107 0.09 -8.75 15.85
CA VAL A 107 -0.54 -8.61 14.54
C VAL A 107 -1.58 -7.50 14.63
N ARG A 108 -1.42 -6.48 13.78
CA ARG A 108 -2.37 -5.38 13.65
C ARG A 108 -3.03 -5.40 12.28
N THR A 109 -4.31 -5.10 12.22
CA THR A 109 -5.04 -4.91 10.97
C THR A 109 -4.97 -3.43 10.59
N VAL A 110 -4.22 -3.15 9.53
CA VAL A 110 -4.04 -1.81 8.98
C VAL A 110 -4.95 -1.66 7.78
N ARG A 111 -5.84 -0.66 7.79
CA ARG A 111 -6.76 -0.40 6.69
C ARG A 111 -6.70 1.06 6.29
N ARG A 112 -6.63 1.29 4.98
CA ARG A 112 -6.77 2.61 4.40
C ARG A 112 -7.92 2.67 3.40
N VAL A 113 -8.81 3.62 3.61
CA VAL A 113 -10.01 3.86 2.79
C VAL A 113 -9.80 5.13 1.97
N LEU A 114 -10.06 5.06 0.66
CA LEU A 114 -10.07 6.24 -0.21
C LEU A 114 -11.34 7.04 0.03
N THR A 115 -11.21 8.31 0.41
CA THR A 115 -12.36 9.20 0.67
C THR A 115 -12.59 10.21 -0.45
N ALA A 116 -11.54 10.55 -1.19
CA ALA A 116 -11.62 11.29 -2.44
C ALA A 116 -10.52 10.83 -3.38
N ASP A 117 -10.85 10.58 -4.64
CA ASP A 117 -9.85 10.26 -5.66
C ASP A 117 -9.15 11.53 -6.17
N TYR A 118 -8.06 11.33 -6.90
CA TYR A 118 -7.38 12.38 -7.63
C TYR A 118 -8.32 13.10 -8.60
N SER A 119 -8.12 14.40 -8.73
CA SER A 119 -8.71 15.23 -9.78
C SER A 119 -7.62 16.01 -10.52
N PRO A 120 -7.94 16.75 -11.60
CA PRO A 120 -6.98 17.62 -12.26
C PRO A 120 -6.36 18.68 -11.33
N SER A 121 -7.09 19.09 -10.27
CA SER A 121 -6.69 20.18 -9.38
C SER A 121 -6.38 19.78 -7.94
N THR A 122 -6.76 18.57 -7.52
CA THR A 122 -6.60 18.11 -6.13
C THR A 122 -5.95 16.74 -6.08
N ASP A 123 -5.19 16.51 -5.02
CA ASP A 123 -4.68 15.18 -4.71
C ASP A 123 -5.77 14.32 -4.07
N CYS A 124 -5.55 13.01 -4.03
CA CYS A 124 -6.46 12.09 -3.36
C CYS A 124 -6.46 12.31 -1.84
N ALA A 125 -7.54 11.90 -1.19
CA ALA A 125 -7.67 11.87 0.27
C ALA A 125 -8.03 10.47 0.74
N SER A 126 -7.54 10.11 1.92
CA SER A 126 -7.78 8.80 2.52
C SER A 126 -7.87 8.87 4.04
N GLU A 127 -8.49 7.87 4.63
CA GLU A 127 -8.52 7.66 6.08
C GLU A 127 -7.79 6.38 6.44
N LEU A 128 -6.92 6.47 7.45
CA LEU A 128 -6.16 5.35 7.98
C LEU A 128 -6.77 4.88 9.30
N THR A 129 -6.85 3.56 9.44
CA THR A 129 -7.18 2.89 10.69
C THR A 129 -6.20 1.77 10.99
N VAL A 130 -5.95 1.55 12.28
CA VAL A 130 -5.18 0.43 12.84
C VAL A 130 -6.08 -0.22 13.89
N ASP A 131 -6.35 -1.52 13.74
CA ASP A 131 -7.28 -2.28 14.58
C ASP A 131 -8.67 -1.61 14.69
N GLY A 132 -9.12 -1.02 13.58
CA GLY A 132 -10.40 -0.30 13.47
C GLY A 132 -10.41 1.09 14.12
N GLN A 133 -9.33 1.53 14.76
CA GLN A 133 -9.20 2.86 15.34
C GLN A 133 -8.51 3.82 14.36
N ARG A 134 -8.97 5.07 14.29
CA ARG A 134 -8.34 6.08 13.43
C ARG A 134 -6.89 6.31 13.87
N ALA A 135 -5.96 6.26 12.92
CA ALA A 135 -4.55 6.50 13.16
C ALA A 135 -4.05 7.68 12.31
N ALA A 136 -3.10 8.45 12.85
CA ALA A 136 -2.47 9.56 12.13
C ALA A 136 -1.32 9.07 11.22
N ASP A 137 -0.59 8.04 11.68
CA ASP A 137 0.55 7.46 11.00
C ASP A 137 0.66 5.95 11.30
N LEU A 138 1.74 5.33 10.82
CA LEU A 138 2.04 3.90 10.96
C LEU A 138 3.30 3.65 11.80
N SER A 139 3.68 4.59 12.66
CA SER A 139 4.88 4.48 13.50
C SER A 139 4.87 3.23 14.39
N GLU A 140 3.70 2.81 14.85
CA GLU A 140 3.49 1.61 15.68
C GLU A 140 3.83 0.29 14.97
N LEU A 141 3.92 0.27 13.63
CA LEU A 141 4.25 -0.95 12.90
C LEU A 141 5.74 -1.34 13.02
N GLY A 142 6.61 -0.37 13.29
CA GLY A 142 8.07 -0.56 13.22
C GLY A 142 8.61 -0.66 11.79
N ILE A 143 7.87 -0.19 10.79
CA ILE A 143 8.33 -0.10 9.40
C ILE A 143 9.05 1.24 9.20
N PRO A 144 10.30 1.26 8.70
CA PRO A 144 10.96 2.50 8.34
C PRO A 144 10.35 3.06 7.05
N PHE A 145 9.73 4.24 7.14
CA PHE A 145 9.27 5.01 5.98
C PHE A 145 10.32 6.06 5.61
N GLY A 146 10.50 6.29 4.31
CA GLY A 146 11.34 7.37 3.79
C GLY A 146 10.60 8.69 3.70
N ASP A 147 11.26 9.69 3.12
CA ASP A 147 10.63 10.98 2.81
C ASP A 147 9.81 10.90 1.51
N PRO A 148 8.70 11.67 1.40
CA PRO A 148 7.99 11.82 0.15
C PRO A 148 8.90 12.31 -1.00
N PRO A 149 8.62 11.91 -2.26
CA PRO A 149 7.46 11.13 -2.68
C PRO A 149 7.65 9.60 -2.60
N LEU A 150 8.85 9.10 -2.27
CA LEU A 150 9.18 7.66 -2.19
C LEU A 150 9.23 7.17 -0.73
N ALA A 151 8.16 7.43 0.02
CA ALA A 151 8.11 7.14 1.45
C ALA A 151 7.85 5.65 1.76
N ALA A 152 7.05 4.96 0.94
CA ALA A 152 6.72 3.56 1.18
C ALA A 152 7.92 2.63 0.91
N PRO A 153 8.08 1.51 1.65
CA PRO A 153 9.04 0.46 1.33
C PRO A 153 8.57 -0.40 0.14
N VAL A 154 8.16 0.24 -0.96
CA VAL A 154 7.64 -0.39 -2.17
C VAL A 154 8.47 0.06 -3.36
N LEU A 155 9.23 -0.87 -3.93
CA LEU A 155 10.05 -0.60 -5.11
C LEU A 155 9.28 -0.89 -6.40
N LEU A 156 8.65 0.15 -6.95
CA LEU A 156 7.95 0.05 -8.23
C LEU A 156 8.94 0.19 -9.39
N GLN A 157 8.73 -0.57 -10.49
CA GLN A 157 9.60 -0.54 -11.68
C GLN A 157 9.86 0.89 -12.18
N HIS A 158 8.83 1.74 -12.13
CA HIS A 158 8.88 3.10 -12.63
C HIS A 158 9.59 4.06 -11.65
N ASN A 159 9.81 3.64 -10.39
CA ASN A 159 10.51 4.41 -9.36
C ASN A 159 12.00 4.06 -9.26
N LEU A 160 12.46 2.94 -9.86
CA LEU A 160 13.85 2.47 -9.76
C LEU A 160 14.89 3.54 -10.09
N ARG A 161 14.64 4.40 -11.08
CA ARG A 161 15.59 5.47 -11.48
C ARG A 161 15.86 6.54 -10.42
N TYR A 162 15.03 6.61 -9.38
CA TYR A 162 15.12 7.61 -8.32
C TYR A 162 15.75 7.07 -7.04
N VAL A 163 15.94 5.75 -6.92
CA VAL A 163 16.44 5.09 -5.70
C VAL A 163 17.96 4.91 -5.72
N PHE A 164 18.60 5.06 -6.89
CA PHE A 164 20.05 4.85 -7.07
C PHE A 164 20.86 6.14 -7.29
N ASN A 165 20.29 7.31 -7.00
CA ASN A 165 20.98 8.60 -7.11
C ASN A 165 21.41 9.13 -5.75
#